data_AF-E0ZN06-F1
#
_entry.id   AF-E0ZN06-F1
#
_cell.length_a   1.000
_cell.length_b   1.000
_cell.length_c   1.000
_cell.angle_alpha   90.00
_cell.angle_beta   90.00
_cell.angle_gamma   90.00
#
_symmetry.space_group_name_H-M   'P 1'
#
loop_
_entity.id
_entity.type
_entity.pdbx_description
1 polymer ?
#
loop_
_entity_poly.entity_id
_entity_poly.type
_entity_poly.pdbx_seq_one_letter_code
_entity_poly.pdbx_strand_id
1 'polypeptide(L)'
;FKFSGCANDCVNAIQRSDMATIGTWRDNIRVNEAQVQDYMKAHGMHDLVNDVISKCPTRAITLVETGTFQPSEHVSAANLGDGQTLCIDNKNCVRCMHCVN
;
A
#
# COMPACT_ATOMS: atom_id res chain seq x y z
N PHE A 1 -13.40 15.31 -21.50
CA PHE A 1 -12.45 14.25 -21.11
C PHE A 1 -11.35 14.81 -20.24
N LYS A 2 -10.93 14.07 -19.21
CA LYS A 2 -9.71 14.33 -18.43
C LYS A 2 -9.00 13.03 -18.07
N PHE A 3 -7.70 13.12 -17.84
CA PHE A 3 -6.82 11.97 -17.65
C PHE A 3 -5.98 12.15 -16.39
N SER A 4 -6.10 11.21 -15.46
CA SER A 4 -5.29 11.14 -14.25
C SER A 4 -4.49 9.85 -14.24
N GLY A 5 -3.21 9.95 -13.90
CA GLY A 5 -2.30 8.80 -13.93
C GLY A 5 -2.59 7.73 -12.86
N CYS A 6 -3.18 8.12 -11.73
CA CYS A 6 -3.54 7.24 -10.62
C CYS A 6 -4.76 7.77 -9.86
N ALA A 7 -5.21 7.02 -8.85
CA ALA A 7 -6.39 7.34 -8.03
C ALA A 7 -6.25 8.60 -7.16
N ASN A 8 -5.06 9.20 -7.04
CA ASN A 8 -4.90 10.54 -6.43
C ASN A 8 -5.58 11.65 -7.25
N ASP A 9 -5.92 11.38 -8.51
CA ASP A 9 -6.71 12.25 -9.38
C ASP A 9 -6.28 13.74 -9.41
N CYS A 10 -4.98 14.02 -9.60
CA CYS A 10 -4.41 15.36 -9.45
C CYS A 10 -4.96 16.46 -10.39
N VAL A 11 -5.70 16.10 -11.46
CA VAL A 11 -6.38 17.07 -12.35
C VAL A 11 -7.89 17.18 -12.08
N ASN A 12 -8.37 16.53 -10.99
CA ASN A 12 -9.77 16.37 -10.60
C ASN A 12 -10.62 15.89 -11.79
N ALA A 13 -10.18 14.81 -12.46
CA ALA A 13 -10.86 14.27 -13.62
C ALA A 13 -12.28 13.80 -13.25
N ILE A 14 -12.46 13.14 -12.09
CA ILE A 14 -13.76 12.62 -11.66
C ILE A 14 -14.79 13.74 -11.43
N GLN A 15 -14.34 14.90 -10.96
CA GLN A 15 -15.22 16.02 -10.61
C GLN A 15 -15.44 16.99 -11.79
N ARG A 16 -14.44 17.14 -12.67
CA ARG A 16 -14.38 18.24 -13.66
C ARG A 16 -14.34 17.75 -15.10
N SER A 17 -14.88 16.57 -15.39
CA SER A 17 -15.07 16.08 -16.76
C SER A 17 -16.26 15.13 -16.86
N ASP A 18 -16.95 15.14 -18.01
CA ASP A 18 -18.07 14.24 -18.29
C ASP A 18 -17.63 12.77 -18.42
N MET A 19 -16.36 12.54 -18.80
CA MET A 19 -15.75 11.23 -18.86
C MET A 19 -14.29 11.33 -18.41
N ALA A 20 -14.02 10.65 -17.30
CA ALA A 20 -12.73 10.60 -16.63
C ALA A 20 -12.01 9.28 -16.92
N THR A 21 -10.73 9.36 -17.30
CA THR A 21 -9.85 8.20 -17.38
C THR A 21 -8.86 8.28 -16.23
N ILE A 22 -8.92 7.34 -15.30
CA ILE A 22 -8.07 7.29 -14.11
C ILE A 22 -7.28 5.98 -14.14
N GLY A 23 -5.95 6.10 -14.17
CA GLY A 23 -5.04 4.97 -14.23
C GLY A 23 -5.05 4.13 -12.95
N THR A 24 -4.80 2.84 -13.11
CA THR A 24 -4.63 1.89 -12.00
C THR A 24 -3.84 0.67 -12.49
N TRP A 25 -3.52 -0.24 -11.58
CA TRP A 25 -2.88 -1.52 -11.88
C TRP A 25 -3.75 -2.69 -11.39
N ARG A 26 -3.39 -3.91 -11.80
CA ARG A 26 -4.12 -5.15 -11.42
C ARG A 26 -3.24 -6.17 -10.70
N ASP A 27 -1.93 -6.10 -10.91
CA ASP A 27 -0.93 -6.93 -10.24
C ASP A 27 -0.71 -6.49 -8.78
N ASN A 28 0.24 -7.16 -8.13
CA ASN A 28 0.57 -6.90 -6.74
C ASN A 28 1.36 -5.61 -6.57
N ILE A 29 1.14 -4.89 -5.47
CA ILE A 29 1.97 -3.76 -5.06
C ILE A 29 3.41 -4.23 -4.88
N ARG A 30 4.38 -3.51 -5.44
CA ARG A 30 5.79 -3.81 -5.25
C ARG A 30 6.25 -3.26 -3.91
N VAL A 31 6.97 -4.07 -3.14
CA VAL A 31 7.51 -3.66 -1.84
C VAL A 31 9.02 -3.85 -1.88
N ASN A 32 9.75 -2.85 -1.39
CA ASN A 32 11.20 -2.88 -1.29
C ASN A 32 11.60 -2.96 0.17
N GLU A 33 12.29 -4.04 0.54
CA GLU A 33 12.66 -4.32 1.92
C GLU A 33 13.58 -3.24 2.53
N ALA A 34 14.56 -2.75 1.78
CA ALA A 34 15.46 -1.70 2.26
C ALA A 34 14.70 -0.40 2.57
N GLN A 35 13.77 -0.01 1.69
CA GLN A 35 12.98 1.22 1.89
C GLN A 35 11.99 1.11 3.05
N VAL A 36 11.39 -0.06 3.24
CA VAL A 36 10.49 -0.33 4.37
C VAL A 36 11.27 -0.27 5.69
N GLN A 37 12.48 -0.85 5.73
CA GLN A 37 13.35 -0.76 6.91
C GLN A 37 13.81 0.68 7.19
N ASP A 38 14.11 1.47 6.16
CA ASP A 38 14.49 2.88 6.34
C ASP A 38 13.32 3.73 6.85
N TYR A 39 12.10 3.48 6.36
CA TYR A 39 10.88 4.07 6.92
C TYR A 39 10.72 3.70 8.41
N MET A 40 10.93 2.42 8.76
CA MET A 40 10.84 1.96 10.15
C MET A 40 11.88 2.59 11.06
N LYS A 41 13.10 2.80 10.61
CA LYS A 41 14.13 3.51 11.39
C LYS A 41 13.76 4.98 11.62
N ALA A 42 13.09 5.61 10.67
CA ALA A 42 12.72 7.02 10.74
C ALA A 42 11.45 7.29 11.57
N HIS A 43 10.44 6.42 11.44
CA HIS A 43 9.09 6.64 11.99
C HIS A 43 8.71 5.65 13.10
N GLY A 44 9.34 4.48 13.15
CA GLY A 44 9.05 3.44 14.12
C GLY A 44 7.67 2.78 13.93
N MET A 45 7.38 1.83 14.83
CA MET A 45 6.18 0.99 14.73
C MET A 45 4.88 1.76 14.98
N HIS A 46 4.91 2.73 15.89
CA HIS A 46 3.73 3.49 16.27
C HIS A 46 3.15 4.25 15.07
N ASP A 47 4.01 4.89 14.30
CA ASP A 47 3.62 5.65 13.11
C ASP A 47 3.20 4.70 11.98
N LEU A 48 3.91 3.58 11.76
CA LEU A 48 3.47 2.58 10.78
C LEU A 48 2.03 2.10 11.04
N VAL A 49 1.72 1.78 12.29
CA VAL A 49 0.38 1.28 12.66
C VAL A 49 -0.67 2.38 12.53
N ASN A 50 -0.43 3.56 13.08
CA ASN A 50 -1.42 4.64 13.15
C ASN A 50 -1.58 5.41 11.83
N ASP A 51 -0.54 5.49 11.02
CA ASP A 51 -0.57 6.28 9.78
C ASP A 51 -0.69 5.44 8.52
N VAL A 52 -0.27 4.17 8.50
CA VAL A 52 -0.34 3.33 7.29
C VAL A 52 -1.36 2.21 7.44
N ILE A 53 -1.18 1.35 8.45
CA ILE A 53 -1.94 0.10 8.57
C ILE A 53 -3.40 0.37 8.93
N SER A 54 -3.64 1.12 10.00
CA SER A 54 -4.99 1.42 10.51
C SER A 54 -5.81 2.31 9.57
N LYS A 55 -5.14 3.08 8.70
CA LYS A 55 -5.77 3.95 7.70
C LYS A 55 -6.00 3.26 6.35
N CYS A 56 -5.56 2.01 6.18
CA CYS A 56 -5.93 1.21 5.02
C CYS A 56 -7.45 0.97 5.02
N PRO A 57 -8.21 1.45 4.01
CA PRO A 57 -9.68 1.44 4.05
C PRO A 57 -10.27 0.03 4.08
N THR A 58 -9.55 -0.97 3.54
CA THR A 58 -9.97 -2.38 3.53
C THR A 58 -9.21 -3.25 4.52
N ARG A 59 -8.31 -2.66 5.34
CA ARG A 59 -7.43 -3.40 6.27
C ARG A 59 -6.66 -4.54 5.57
N ALA A 60 -6.24 -4.30 4.33
CA ALA A 60 -5.49 -5.25 3.52
C ALA A 60 -4.01 -5.34 3.91
N ILE A 61 -3.54 -4.49 4.83
CA ILE A 61 -2.16 -4.46 5.31
C ILE A 61 -2.13 -5.06 6.71
N THR A 62 -1.24 -6.02 6.94
CA THR A 62 -1.07 -6.70 8.22
C THR A 62 0.40 -6.83 8.59
N LEU A 63 0.65 -7.02 9.89
CA LEU A 63 1.96 -7.41 10.42
C LEU A 63 1.89 -8.85 10.86
N VAL A 64 2.85 -9.64 10.41
CA VAL A 64 3.01 -11.03 10.84
C VAL A 64 4.42 -11.23 11.38
N GLU A 65 4.58 -12.19 12.29
CA GLU A 65 5.92 -12.57 12.73
C GLU A 65 6.67 -13.21 11.56
N THR A 66 7.92 -12.78 11.36
CA THR A 66 8.72 -13.21 10.20
C THR A 66 8.85 -14.73 10.09
N GLY A 67 8.95 -15.44 11.23
CA GLY A 67 9.04 -16.90 11.24
C GLY A 67 7.74 -17.63 10.85
N THR A 68 6.61 -16.93 10.87
CA THR A 68 5.27 -17.49 10.54
C THR A 68 4.79 -17.10 9.15
N PHE A 69 5.45 -16.12 8.52
CA PHE A 69 5.08 -15.67 7.19
C PHE A 69 5.19 -16.79 6.15
N GLN A 70 4.16 -16.93 5.32
CA GLN A 70 4.14 -17.84 4.19
C GLN A 70 3.90 -17.03 2.91
N PRO A 71 4.76 -17.16 1.89
CA PRO A 71 4.57 -16.46 0.63
C PRO A 71 3.29 -16.96 -0.07
N SER A 72 2.54 -16.03 -0.65
CA SER A 72 1.31 -16.32 -1.40
C SER A 72 1.29 -15.47 -2.67
N GLU A 73 0.68 -16.01 -3.74
CA GLU A 73 0.67 -15.40 -5.07
C GLU A 73 0.18 -13.94 -5.07
N HIS A 74 -0.78 -13.60 -4.21
CA HIS A 74 -1.39 -12.26 -4.16
C HIS A 74 -0.93 -11.42 -2.98
N VAL A 75 0.13 -11.84 -2.28
CA VAL A 75 0.65 -11.13 -1.10
C VAL A 75 1.99 -10.51 -1.44
N SER A 76 2.10 -9.21 -1.18
CA SER A 76 3.39 -8.52 -1.20
C SER A 76 3.92 -8.43 0.22
N ALA A 77 5.20 -8.71 0.43
CA ALA A 77 5.78 -8.72 1.77
C ALA A 77 7.17 -8.10 1.84
N ALA A 78 7.51 -7.52 2.99
CA ALA A 78 8.86 -7.04 3.32
C ALA A 78 9.15 -7.15 4.82
N ASN A 79 10.38 -7.52 5.15
CA ASN A 79 10.83 -7.57 6.54
C ASN A 79 11.10 -6.16 7.09
N LEU A 80 10.63 -5.90 8.31
CA LEU A 80 10.76 -4.59 8.98
C LEU A 80 12.08 -4.43 9.74
N GLY A 81 12.87 -5.51 9.90
CA GLY A 81 14.16 -5.53 10.61
C GLY A 81 14.06 -5.78 12.11
N ASP A 82 12.85 -5.89 12.66
CA ASP A 82 12.53 -6.05 14.08
C ASP A 82 11.88 -7.41 14.39
N GLY A 83 11.94 -8.36 13.44
CA GLY A 83 11.28 -9.66 13.55
C GLY A 83 9.85 -9.67 13.02
N GLN A 84 9.30 -8.54 12.59
CA GLN A 84 8.01 -8.47 11.90
C GLN A 84 8.15 -8.35 10.38
N THR A 85 7.14 -8.83 9.66
CA THR A 85 7.02 -8.72 8.21
C THR A 85 5.72 -7.99 7.90
N LEU A 86 5.82 -6.91 7.13
CA LEU A 86 4.68 -6.20 6.56
C LEU A 86 4.13 -7.02 5.40
N CYS A 87 2.83 -7.30 5.40
CA CYS A 87 2.14 -8.02 4.33
C CYS A 87 1.01 -7.18 3.76
N ILE A 88 0.86 -7.20 2.44
CA ILE A 88 -0.24 -6.55 1.72
C ILE A 88 -0.99 -7.62 0.94
N ASP A 89 -2.25 -7.86 1.32
CA ASP A 89 -3.17 -8.71 0.57
C ASP A 89 -3.77 -7.93 -0.62
N ASN A 90 -3.23 -8.16 -1.81
CA ASN A 90 -3.62 -7.43 -3.00
C ASN A 90 -5.03 -7.79 -3.49
N LYS A 91 -5.59 -8.95 -3.10
CA LYS A 91 -6.98 -9.31 -3.43
C LYS A 91 -7.99 -8.41 -2.71
N ASN A 92 -7.65 -8.02 -1.48
CA ASN A 92 -8.47 -7.13 -0.67
C ASN A 92 -8.06 -5.65 -0.78
N CYS A 93 -7.01 -5.34 -1.55
CA CYS A 93 -6.59 -3.97 -1.82
C CYS A 93 -7.50 -3.29 -2.86
N VAL A 94 -8.00 -2.10 -2.52
CA VAL A 94 -8.80 -1.24 -3.44
C VAL A 94 -7.96 -0.20 -4.18
N ARG A 95 -6.63 -0.25 -4.05
CA ARG A 95 -5.69 0.64 -4.76
C ARG A 95 -5.98 2.13 -4.53
N CYS A 96 -6.26 2.49 -3.27
CA CYS A 96 -6.61 3.85 -2.85
C CYS A 96 -5.42 4.82 -2.77
N MET A 97 -4.20 4.37 -3.06
CA MET A 97 -2.94 5.11 -2.96
C MET A 97 -2.44 5.45 -1.55
N HIS A 98 -3.25 5.30 -0.49
CA HIS A 98 -2.88 5.73 0.87
C HIS A 98 -1.50 5.27 1.36
N CYS A 99 -1.17 3.98 1.18
CA CYS A 99 0.12 3.43 1.63
C CYS A 99 1.30 3.71 0.68
N VAL A 100 1.04 4.22 -0.52
CA VAL A 100 2.07 4.55 -1.53
C VAL A 100 2.40 6.05 -1.52
N ASN A 101 1.45 6.87 -1.05
CA ASN A 101 1.61 8.31 -0.88
C ASN A 101 2.54 8.65 0.29
#